data_AF-A0A7S0ZMJ7-F1
#
_entry.id   AF-A0A7S0ZMJ7-F1
#
_cell.length_a   1.000
_cell.length_b   1.000
_cell.length_c   1.000
_cell.angle_alpha   90.00
_cell.angle_beta   90.00
_cell.angle_gamma   90.00
#
_symmetry.space_group_name_H-M   'P 1'
#
loop_
_entity.id
_entity.type
_entity.pdbx_description
1 polymer ?
#
loop_
_entity_poly.entity_id
_entity_poly.type
_entity_poly.pdbx_seq_one_letter_code
_entity_poly.pdbx_strand_id
1 'polypeptide(L)'
;LKLVTPRAIEPLGSLAMRSLLPLFALATLGVSSFDDDDEDFYERDEHGEDMGKMEDDDEDFIAGDKTSPSAVYVMEHGFLSVDSPTWLPRGTLLLSGMLGHGFEARLSDAKEFVELRPELQELMTQAGASGRYYAIRMYSPESPKRVLQASIPAKLLVEHFEDWHDILEVTVGPLGVPVSLSYRVRHTLGLMLFDHTQVHISEPGKSEGPRVPPPARDGTGAGGAGKAGQESQGGFLRRYWWVIVIVLLVMVNAGDDGGKGGQGNGGAAEGGGGGG
;
A
#
# COMPACT_ATOMS: atom_id res chain seq x y z
N LEU A 1 51.06 45.77 25.68
CA LEU A 1 49.76 45.78 26.39
C LEU A 1 48.70 45.38 25.36
N LYS A 2 48.04 44.22 25.34
CA LYS A 2 47.84 43.09 26.25
C LYS A 2 48.04 41.78 25.46
N LEU A 3 48.81 40.86 26.04
CA LEU A 3 48.76 39.43 25.74
C LEU A 3 47.51 38.82 26.39
N VAL A 4 46.83 37.88 25.74
CA VAL A 4 46.29 36.66 26.37
C VAL A 4 46.26 35.53 25.34
N THR A 5 46.87 34.42 25.72
CA THR A 5 47.10 33.13 25.06
C THR A 5 45.89 32.18 25.09
N PRO A 6 45.92 31.06 24.33
CA PRO A 6 44.81 30.12 24.17
C PRO A 6 44.69 29.12 25.34
N ARG A 7 43.49 28.55 25.53
CA ARG A 7 43.24 27.45 26.47
C ARG A 7 42.94 26.16 25.70
N ALA A 8 43.66 25.12 26.07
CA ALA A 8 43.51 23.75 25.60
C ALA A 8 43.44 22.81 26.83
N ILE A 9 42.90 21.60 26.61
CA ILE A 9 43.07 20.34 27.41
C ILE A 9 42.20 20.34 28.71
N GLU A 10 41.30 19.38 29.01
CA GLU A 10 41.46 17.91 29.09
C GLU A 10 40.18 17.07 28.87
N PRO A 11 40.35 15.76 28.52
CA PRO A 11 39.32 14.71 28.45
C PRO A 11 39.25 13.90 29.76
N LEU A 12 38.15 13.16 30.04
CA LEU A 12 38.16 11.95 30.91
C LEU A 12 36.79 11.24 30.99
N GLY A 13 36.82 9.91 30.90
CA GLY A 13 35.71 8.97 31.18
C GLY A 13 35.34 8.15 29.93
N SER A 14 36.05 7.08 29.55
CA SER A 14 36.26 5.80 30.27
C SER A 14 34.98 5.20 30.84
N LEU A 15 34.35 4.30 30.07
CA LEU A 15 33.88 3.03 30.61
C LEU A 15 33.84 2.00 29.48
N ALA A 16 34.86 1.15 29.50
CA ALA A 16 34.90 -0.09 28.79
C ALA A 16 33.71 -0.97 29.21
N MET A 17 32.95 -1.49 28.25
CA MET A 17 32.19 -2.71 28.46
C MET A 17 32.54 -3.68 27.34
N ARG A 18 33.45 -4.58 27.72
CA ARG A 18 33.75 -5.87 27.09
C ARG A 18 32.49 -6.74 27.09
N SER A 19 32.58 -7.87 26.37
CA SER A 19 31.72 -9.07 26.47
C SER A 19 30.53 -9.01 25.49
N LEU A 20 30.28 -9.94 24.55
CA LEU A 20 30.75 -11.30 24.31
C LEU A 20 30.52 -11.64 22.83
N LEU A 21 31.53 -12.21 22.18
CA LEU A 21 31.37 -13.02 20.98
C LEU A 21 30.75 -14.37 21.37
N PRO A 22 29.77 -14.91 20.62
CA PRO A 22 29.67 -16.33 20.42
C PRO A 22 30.30 -16.71 19.07
N LEU A 23 31.43 -17.40 19.17
CA LEU A 23 31.88 -18.38 18.19
C LEU A 23 30.69 -19.31 17.89
N PHE A 24 30.14 -19.27 16.67
CA PHE A 24 29.36 -20.39 16.16
C PHE A 24 30.19 -21.17 15.16
N ALA A 25 30.29 -22.45 15.49
CA ALA A 25 31.13 -23.43 14.87
C ALA A 25 30.65 -23.79 13.46
N LEU A 26 31.64 -23.92 12.59
CA LEU A 26 31.80 -24.94 11.56
C LEU A 26 30.72 -26.06 11.59
N ALA A 27 29.87 -26.07 10.58
CA ALA A 27 29.15 -27.26 10.14
C ALA A 27 29.33 -27.38 8.62
N THR A 28 30.44 -27.99 8.24
CA THR A 28 30.64 -28.58 6.91
C THR A 28 29.71 -29.77 6.78
N LEU A 29 28.61 -29.60 6.06
CA LEU A 29 27.83 -30.71 5.53
C LEU A 29 28.05 -30.75 4.03
N GLY A 30 28.79 -31.78 3.62
CA GLY A 30 28.93 -32.15 2.22
C GLY A 30 27.58 -32.57 1.66
N VAL A 31 27.33 -32.14 0.42
CA VAL A 31 26.35 -32.76 -0.44
C VAL A 31 27.07 -33.18 -1.71
N SER A 32 27.05 -34.50 -1.85
CA SER A 32 27.32 -35.37 -2.99
C SER A 32 27.43 -34.73 -4.37
N SER A 33 28.49 -35.12 -5.07
CA SER A 33 28.53 -35.24 -6.53
C SER A 33 27.34 -36.05 -7.03
N PHE A 34 26.60 -35.50 -7.97
CA PHE A 34 25.71 -36.25 -8.84
C PHE A 34 26.32 -36.16 -10.24
N ASP A 35 27.08 -37.20 -10.56
CA ASP A 35 27.28 -37.70 -11.93
C ASP A 35 26.03 -38.56 -12.23
N ASP A 36 25.37 -38.29 -13.34
CA ASP A 36 24.48 -39.18 -14.11
C ASP A 36 24.02 -38.30 -15.30
N ASP A 37 24.66 -38.45 -16.44
CA ASP A 37 24.38 -39.45 -17.48
C ASP A 37 23.19 -39.01 -18.35
N ASP A 38 23.54 -38.91 -19.64
CA ASP A 38 22.73 -39.16 -20.82
C ASP A 38 21.48 -38.30 -21.05
N GLU A 39 21.39 -37.68 -22.23
CA GLU A 39 20.32 -37.94 -23.22
C GLU A 39 20.55 -37.05 -24.47
N ASP A 40 20.89 -37.74 -25.55
CA ASP A 40 20.23 -37.64 -26.85
C ASP A 40 20.45 -36.38 -27.71
N PHE A 41 21.60 -36.45 -28.37
CA PHE A 41 21.90 -35.82 -29.66
C PHE A 41 20.91 -36.31 -30.73
N TYR A 42 19.86 -35.52 -31.01
CA TYR A 42 19.04 -35.71 -32.21
C TYR A 42 19.77 -35.11 -33.41
N GLU A 43 20.40 -36.00 -34.17
CA GLU A 43 20.82 -35.82 -35.55
C GLU A 43 19.60 -35.42 -36.38
N ARG A 44 19.53 -34.14 -36.78
CA ARG A 44 18.43 -33.61 -37.60
C ARG A 44 18.74 -33.88 -39.07
N ASP A 45 18.08 -34.90 -39.60
CA ASP A 45 18.12 -35.26 -41.01
C ASP A 45 17.79 -34.07 -41.93
N GLU A 46 18.73 -33.81 -42.83
CA GLU A 46 18.53 -33.08 -44.08
C GLU A 46 17.67 -33.95 -45.00
N HIS A 47 16.43 -33.54 -45.28
CA HIS A 47 15.71 -34.03 -46.44
C HIS A 47 14.60 -33.06 -46.88
N GLY A 48 14.65 -32.69 -48.16
CA GLY A 48 13.45 -32.37 -48.94
C GLY A 48 13.24 -30.90 -49.24
N GLU A 49 14.03 -30.37 -50.17
CA GLU A 49 13.57 -29.31 -51.06
C GLU A 49 12.33 -29.78 -51.85
N ASP A 50 11.57 -28.80 -52.33
CA ASP A 50 10.42 -28.90 -53.23
C ASP A 50 9.04 -28.95 -52.56
N MET A 51 8.37 -27.80 -52.56
CA MET A 51 6.95 -27.67 -52.91
C MET A 51 6.60 -26.18 -53.02
N GLY A 52 6.27 -25.75 -54.24
CA GLY A 52 5.15 -24.84 -54.44
C GLY A 52 5.41 -23.34 -54.32
N LYS A 53 5.95 -22.79 -55.41
CA LYS A 53 5.73 -21.41 -55.82
C LYS A 53 4.22 -21.14 -55.92
N MET A 54 3.65 -20.40 -54.96
CA MET A 54 2.33 -19.76 -55.08
C MET A 54 2.57 -18.25 -55.13
N GLU A 55 2.64 -17.75 -56.35
CA GLU A 55 2.53 -16.33 -56.68
C GLU A 55 1.04 -15.96 -56.72
N ASP A 56 0.77 -14.76 -56.19
CA ASP A 56 -0.33 -13.86 -56.51
C ASP A 56 -1.73 -14.20 -55.96
N ASP A 57 -2.01 -13.65 -54.78
CA ASP A 57 -3.31 -13.02 -54.47
C ASP A 57 -3.01 -11.71 -53.73
N ASP A 58 -2.54 -10.73 -54.51
CA ASP A 58 -2.37 -9.34 -54.13
C ASP A 58 -3.71 -8.60 -54.22
N GLU A 59 -4.53 -8.68 -53.18
CA GLU A 59 -5.61 -7.71 -52.97
C GLU A 59 -5.70 -7.37 -51.46
N ASP A 60 -5.45 -6.09 -51.15
CA ASP A 60 -5.83 -5.37 -49.93
C ASP A 60 -5.07 -5.60 -48.60
N PHE A 61 -3.77 -5.30 -48.56
CA PHE A 61 -3.08 -4.92 -47.31
C PHE A 61 -2.61 -3.46 -47.31
N ILE A 62 -3.54 -2.54 -47.58
CA ILE A 62 -3.42 -1.14 -47.11
C ILE A 62 -4.56 -0.92 -46.10
N ALA A 63 -4.36 -1.42 -44.89
CA ALA A 63 -5.12 -0.98 -43.73
C ALA A 63 -4.11 -0.66 -42.64
N GLY A 64 -3.99 0.65 -42.37
CA GLY A 64 -2.92 1.29 -41.62
C GLY A 64 -2.47 0.54 -40.37
N ASP A 65 -1.17 0.65 -40.13
CA ASP A 65 -0.51 0.47 -38.85
C ASP A 65 -1.50 0.61 -37.68
N LYS A 66 -2.04 -0.53 -37.21
CA LYS A 66 -2.81 -0.60 -35.97
C LYS A 66 -1.81 -0.56 -34.82
N THR A 67 -0.94 0.45 -34.80
CA THR A 67 -0.12 0.75 -33.65
C THR A 67 -1.08 1.07 -32.51
N SER A 68 -1.20 0.12 -31.58
CA SER A 68 -1.85 0.37 -30.30
C SER A 68 -1.32 1.71 -29.77
N PRO A 69 -2.20 2.65 -29.37
CA PRO A 69 -1.76 3.97 -28.97
C PRO A 69 -0.67 3.84 -27.91
N SER A 70 0.47 4.46 -28.19
CA SER A 70 1.63 4.46 -27.31
C SER A 70 1.87 5.88 -26.81
N ALA A 71 2.11 6.00 -25.50
CA ALA A 71 2.37 7.26 -24.83
C ALA A 71 3.67 7.14 -24.05
N VAL A 72 4.50 8.18 -24.14
CA VAL A 72 5.79 8.23 -23.45
C VAL A 72 5.66 9.13 -22.22
N TYR A 73 6.18 8.66 -21.09
CA TYR A 73 6.27 9.43 -19.86
C TYR A 73 7.73 9.55 -19.44
N VAL A 74 8.14 10.75 -19.04
CA VAL A 74 9.48 11.00 -18.50
C VAL A 74 9.47 10.70 -17.02
N MET A 75 10.47 9.98 -16.55
CA MET A 75 10.67 9.65 -15.15
C MET A 75 11.93 10.31 -14.61
N GLU A 76 11.79 10.91 -13.44
CA GLU A 76 12.88 11.55 -12.71
C GLU A 76 12.88 11.06 -11.27
N HIS A 77 14.03 11.10 -10.65
CA HIS A 77 14.21 10.72 -9.26
C HIS A 77 15.02 11.77 -8.51
N GLY A 78 14.93 11.75 -7.19
CA GLY A 78 15.68 12.67 -6.35
C GLY A 78 15.43 12.44 -4.88
N PHE A 79 16.14 13.19 -4.05
CA PHE A 79 15.96 13.19 -2.61
C PHE A 79 15.18 14.44 -2.20
N LEU A 80 14.06 14.24 -1.50
CA LEU A 80 13.25 15.35 -1.02
C LEU A 80 14.05 16.15 0.02
N SER A 81 14.36 17.39 -0.33
CA SER A 81 15.01 18.38 0.54
C SER A 81 14.02 19.49 0.88
N VAL A 82 14.28 20.22 1.96
CA VAL A 82 13.43 21.33 2.42
C VAL A 82 13.51 22.53 1.46
N ASP A 83 14.69 22.78 0.88
CA ASP A 83 14.96 24.01 0.12
C ASP A 83 14.60 23.89 -1.37
N SER A 84 14.74 22.69 -1.92
CA SER A 84 14.16 22.25 -3.20
C SER A 84 14.72 20.87 -3.54
N PRO A 85 13.92 19.88 -3.95
CA PRO A 85 14.45 18.63 -4.48
C PRO A 85 15.14 18.88 -5.83
N THR A 86 16.39 18.42 -5.94
CA THR A 86 17.09 18.30 -7.23
C THR A 86 16.57 17.04 -7.91
N TRP A 87 15.99 17.21 -9.09
CA TRP A 87 15.48 16.10 -9.89
C TRP A 87 16.50 15.72 -10.95
N LEU A 88 16.83 14.44 -10.98
CA LEU A 88 17.73 13.83 -11.94
C LEU A 88 16.94 12.87 -12.84
N PRO A 89 17.37 12.66 -14.09
CA PRO A 89 16.71 11.73 -14.99
C PRO A 89 16.81 10.30 -14.44
N ARG A 90 15.68 9.61 -14.33
CA ARG A 90 15.62 8.18 -13.95
C ARG A 90 15.47 7.30 -15.18
N GLY A 91 14.68 7.76 -16.15
CA GLY A 91 14.36 7.00 -17.35
C GLY A 91 13.10 7.48 -18.06
N THR A 92 12.56 6.64 -18.92
CA THR A 92 11.31 6.86 -19.65
C THR A 92 10.42 5.63 -19.55
N LEU A 93 9.14 5.85 -19.37
CA LEU A 93 8.12 4.81 -19.36
C LEU A 93 7.33 4.89 -20.66
N LEU A 94 7.43 3.86 -21.49
CA LEU A 94 6.56 3.66 -22.64
C LEU A 94 5.33 2.90 -22.21
N LEU A 95 4.17 3.54 -22.29
CA LEU A 95 2.88 2.93 -22.06
C LEU A 95 2.25 2.59 -23.42
N SER A 96 2.04 1.31 -23.69
CA SER A 96 1.41 0.83 -24.92
C SER A 96 0.19 -0.01 -24.58
N GLY A 97 -0.90 0.16 -25.32
CA GLY A 97 -2.07 -0.68 -25.13
C GLY A 97 -3.29 -0.09 -25.80
N MET A 98 -4.38 -0.84 -25.73
CA MET A 98 -5.66 -0.41 -26.28
C MET A 98 -6.72 -0.61 -25.22
N LEU A 99 -7.67 0.33 -25.15
CA LEU A 99 -8.76 0.25 -24.20
C LEU A 99 -9.51 -1.08 -24.34
N GLY A 100 -9.57 -1.85 -23.25
CA GLY A 100 -10.23 -3.17 -23.22
C GLY A 100 -9.34 -4.37 -23.56
N HIS A 101 -8.10 -4.15 -24.03
CA HIS A 101 -7.12 -5.22 -24.32
C HIS A 101 -5.94 -5.24 -23.33
N GLY A 102 -6.02 -4.42 -22.29
CA GLY A 102 -4.95 -4.23 -21.30
C GLY A 102 -3.90 -3.24 -21.76
N PHE A 103 -3.10 -2.80 -20.79
CA PHE A 103 -1.99 -1.88 -20.99
C PHE A 103 -0.69 -2.57 -20.57
N GLU A 104 0.35 -2.44 -21.38
CA GLU A 104 1.71 -2.84 -21.10
C GLU A 104 2.55 -1.58 -20.86
N ALA A 105 3.47 -1.65 -19.90
CA ALA A 105 4.42 -0.59 -19.65
C ALA A 105 5.85 -1.12 -19.69
N ARG A 106 6.71 -0.40 -20.40
CA ARG A 106 8.14 -0.68 -20.52
C ARG A 106 8.93 0.48 -19.96
N LEU A 107 9.80 0.20 -19.00
CA LEU A 107 10.72 1.17 -18.43
C LEU A 107 12.05 1.09 -19.16
N SER A 108 12.60 2.23 -19.55
CA SER A 108 13.95 2.36 -20.10
C SER A 108 14.73 3.33 -19.22
N ASP A 109 15.85 2.87 -18.68
CA ASP A 109 16.69 3.68 -17.80
C ASP A 109 17.40 4.80 -18.58
N ALA A 110 17.54 5.95 -17.94
CA ALA A 110 18.37 7.03 -18.47
C ALA A 110 19.85 6.66 -18.34
N LYS A 111 20.68 7.04 -19.30
CA LYS A 111 22.11 6.73 -19.29
C LYS A 111 22.79 7.29 -18.04
N GLU A 112 22.44 8.51 -17.67
CA GLU A 112 22.91 9.22 -16.49
C GLU A 112 22.52 8.50 -15.20
N PHE A 113 21.36 7.83 -15.19
CA PHE A 113 20.92 7.04 -14.05
C PHE A 113 21.78 5.77 -13.89
N VAL A 114 22.07 5.08 -14.99
CA VAL A 114 22.93 3.88 -14.99
C VAL A 114 24.33 4.22 -14.48
N GLU A 115 24.88 5.35 -14.90
CA GLU A 115 26.19 5.86 -14.45
C GLU A 115 26.18 6.24 -12.96
N LEU A 116 25.06 6.76 -12.44
CA LEU A 116 24.92 7.15 -11.04
C LEU A 116 24.71 5.97 -10.08
N ARG A 117 24.28 4.80 -10.57
CA ARG A 117 23.92 3.65 -9.70
C ARG A 117 24.97 3.27 -8.65
N PRO A 118 26.28 3.22 -8.96
CA PRO A 118 27.30 2.89 -7.97
C PRO A 118 27.36 3.89 -6.81
N GLU A 119 27.03 5.16 -7.07
CA GLU A 119 27.03 6.24 -6.08
C GLU A 119 25.69 6.36 -5.34
N LEU A 120 24.62 5.76 -5.85
CA LEU A 120 23.29 5.84 -5.24
C LEU A 120 23.25 5.28 -3.81
N GLN A 121 24.04 4.26 -3.51
CA GLN A 121 24.10 3.68 -2.16
C GLN A 121 24.63 4.69 -1.14
N GLU A 122 25.67 5.45 -1.50
CA GLU A 122 26.23 6.49 -0.64
C GLU A 122 25.25 7.65 -0.48
N LEU A 123 24.63 8.10 -1.57
CA LEU A 123 23.62 9.16 -1.56
C LEU A 123 22.40 8.77 -0.71
N MET A 124 21.94 7.52 -0.83
CA MET A 124 20.87 6.96 0.01
C MET A 124 21.28 6.96 1.47
N THR A 125 22.52 6.59 1.79
CA THR A 125 23.04 6.57 3.16
C THR A 125 23.02 7.98 3.76
N GLN A 126 23.49 8.98 3.01
CA GLN A 126 23.44 10.38 3.43
C GLN A 126 22.00 10.88 3.61
N ALA A 127 21.10 10.54 2.68
CA ALA A 127 19.69 10.87 2.74
C ALA A 127 19.00 10.20 3.94
N GLY A 128 19.29 8.93 4.20
CA GLY A 128 18.77 8.17 5.34
C GLY A 128 19.21 8.76 6.67
N ALA A 129 20.50 9.12 6.80
CA ALA A 129 21.04 9.78 7.98
C ALA A 129 20.40 11.16 8.25
N SER A 130 20.01 11.87 7.19
CA SER A 130 19.31 13.16 7.27
C SER A 130 17.79 13.05 7.31
N GLY A 131 17.23 11.83 7.40
CA GLY A 131 15.78 11.61 7.46
C GLY A 131 15.02 12.00 6.20
N ARG A 132 15.70 12.04 5.05
CA ARG A 132 15.12 12.41 3.76
C ARG A 132 14.40 11.23 3.09
N TYR A 133 13.57 11.56 2.12
CA TYR A 133 12.84 10.60 1.30
C TYR A 133 13.46 10.52 -0.07
N TYR A 134 13.58 9.29 -0.58
CA TYR A 134 13.78 9.09 -2.00
C TYR A 134 12.44 9.23 -2.71
N ALA A 135 12.40 10.02 -3.77
CA ALA A 135 11.19 10.27 -4.54
C ALA A 135 11.42 10.02 -6.02
N ILE A 136 10.36 9.54 -6.66
CA ILE A 136 10.27 9.36 -8.09
C ILE A 136 9.07 10.16 -8.56
N ARG A 137 9.25 10.89 -9.67
CA ARG A 137 8.17 11.59 -10.34
C ARG A 137 8.08 11.20 -11.80
N MET A 138 6.87 11.26 -12.33
CA MET A 138 6.54 10.91 -13.70
C MET A 138 5.63 11.99 -14.29
N TYR A 139 5.90 12.41 -15.52
CA TYR A 139 5.07 13.37 -16.24
C TYR A 139 5.05 13.06 -17.74
N SER A 140 3.99 13.49 -18.41
CA SER A 140 3.93 13.45 -19.87
C SER A 140 4.70 14.66 -20.43
N PRO A 141 5.55 14.48 -21.45
CA PRO A 141 6.22 15.59 -22.12
C PRO A 141 5.22 16.53 -22.82
N GLU A 142 4.04 16.03 -23.20
CA GLU A 142 2.97 16.83 -23.80
C GLU A 142 2.24 17.71 -22.76
N SER A 143 2.20 17.25 -21.50
CA SER A 143 1.49 17.93 -20.41
C SER A 143 2.33 17.94 -19.12
N PRO A 144 3.46 18.67 -19.07
CA PRO A 144 4.40 18.60 -17.95
C PRO A 144 3.85 19.17 -16.64
N LYS A 145 2.74 19.90 -16.69
CA LYS A 145 2.06 20.45 -15.50
C LYS A 145 1.47 19.36 -14.59
N ARG A 146 1.12 18.20 -15.15
CA ARG A 146 0.54 17.09 -14.41
C ARG A 146 1.64 16.09 -14.07
N VAL A 147 2.12 16.19 -12.84
CA VAL A 147 3.19 15.35 -12.30
C VAL A 147 2.58 14.35 -11.32
N LEU A 148 2.87 13.07 -11.52
CA LEU A 148 2.62 12.01 -10.54
C LEU A 148 3.90 11.79 -9.76
N GLN A 149 3.82 11.67 -8.43
CA GLN A 149 4.99 11.51 -7.58
C GLN A 149 4.72 10.45 -6.52
N ALA A 150 5.72 9.62 -6.27
CA ALA A 150 5.76 8.67 -5.17
C ALA A 150 7.06 8.86 -4.39
N SER A 151 7.05 8.52 -3.11
CA SER A 151 8.24 8.65 -2.26
C SER A 151 8.29 7.57 -1.18
N ILE A 152 9.51 7.15 -0.84
CA ILE A 152 9.80 6.20 0.22
C ILE A 152 10.90 6.78 1.13
N PRO A 153 10.85 6.55 2.46
CA PRO A 153 11.94 6.95 3.35
C PRO A 153 13.27 6.35 2.88
N ALA A 154 14.31 7.19 2.68
CA ALA A 154 15.61 6.70 2.24
C ALA A 154 16.23 5.76 3.28
N LYS A 155 15.93 5.96 4.56
CA LYS A 155 16.35 5.08 5.65
C LYS A 155 15.97 3.61 5.40
N LEU A 156 14.77 3.36 4.86
CA LEU A 156 14.34 1.98 4.56
C LEU A 156 15.18 1.35 3.45
N LEU A 157 15.56 2.14 2.45
CA LEU A 157 16.34 1.66 1.31
C LEU A 157 17.79 1.35 1.66
N VAL A 158 18.37 2.08 2.62
CA VAL A 158 19.77 1.92 3.03
C VAL A 158 20.02 0.57 3.72
N GLU A 159 19.09 0.14 4.59
CA GLU A 159 19.27 -1.05 5.42
C GLU A 159 19.36 -2.35 4.60
N HIS A 160 18.77 -2.36 3.40
CA HIS A 160 18.64 -3.55 2.56
C HIS A 160 18.91 -3.28 1.08
N PHE A 161 19.83 -2.37 0.77
CA PHE A 161 20.11 -1.95 -0.61
C PHE A 161 20.48 -3.12 -1.54
N GLU A 162 21.16 -4.15 -1.01
CA GLU A 162 21.62 -5.32 -1.78
C GLU A 162 20.59 -6.47 -1.87
N ASP A 163 19.54 -6.42 -1.05
CA ASP A 163 18.55 -7.48 -0.90
C ASP A 163 17.12 -7.03 -1.26
N TRP A 164 16.96 -5.84 -1.83
CA TRP A 164 15.65 -5.29 -2.20
C TRP A 164 15.59 -4.95 -3.68
N HIS A 165 14.49 -5.33 -4.33
CA HIS A 165 14.15 -4.84 -5.67
C HIS A 165 13.05 -3.79 -5.59
N ASP A 166 13.02 -2.90 -6.57
CA ASP A 166 12.05 -1.84 -6.66
C ASP A 166 10.91 -2.16 -7.63
N ILE A 167 9.71 -1.73 -7.24
CA ILE A 167 8.45 -1.98 -7.95
C ILE A 167 7.75 -0.63 -8.15
N LEU A 168 7.49 -0.31 -9.41
CA LEU A 168 6.68 0.83 -9.83
C LEU A 168 5.29 0.34 -10.20
N GLU A 169 4.29 0.79 -9.46
CA GLU A 169 2.89 0.54 -9.79
C GLU A 169 2.30 1.79 -10.43
N VAL A 170 1.87 1.67 -11.68
CA VAL A 170 1.21 2.74 -12.43
C VAL A 170 -0.25 2.38 -12.60
N THR A 171 -1.13 3.22 -12.07
CA THR A 171 -2.57 3.06 -12.30
C THR A 171 -2.96 3.85 -13.53
N VAL A 172 -3.54 3.18 -14.53
CA VAL A 172 -3.91 3.77 -15.82
C VAL A 172 -5.42 3.93 -15.89
N GLY A 173 -5.89 5.14 -16.16
CA GLY A 173 -7.31 5.44 -16.27
C GLY A 173 -7.93 4.87 -17.56
N PRO A 174 -9.27 4.93 -17.70
CA PRO A 174 -9.99 4.40 -18.86
C PRO A 174 -9.65 5.05 -20.21
N LEU A 175 -8.89 6.15 -20.21
CA LEU A 175 -8.44 6.84 -21.42
C LEU A 175 -6.97 6.50 -21.76
N GLY A 176 -6.35 5.54 -21.08
CA GLY A 176 -4.92 5.24 -21.24
C GLY A 176 -3.98 6.26 -20.60
N VAL A 177 -4.52 7.14 -19.75
CA VAL A 177 -3.75 8.17 -19.05
C VAL A 177 -3.45 7.72 -17.62
N PRO A 178 -2.18 7.67 -17.18
CA PRO A 178 -1.81 7.40 -15.79
C PRO A 178 -2.52 8.35 -14.83
N VAL A 179 -3.10 7.80 -13.77
CA VAL A 179 -3.81 8.54 -12.71
C VAL A 179 -3.10 8.48 -11.37
N SER A 180 -2.29 7.45 -11.14
CA SER A 180 -1.53 7.27 -9.91
C SER A 180 -0.18 6.63 -10.20
N LEU A 181 0.82 6.99 -9.38
CA LEU A 181 2.13 6.38 -9.34
C LEU A 181 2.39 5.94 -7.89
N SER A 182 2.77 4.69 -7.71
CA SER A 182 3.13 4.12 -6.41
C SER A 182 4.52 3.49 -6.54
N TYR A 183 5.37 3.75 -5.55
CA TYR A 183 6.72 3.19 -5.48
C TYR A 183 6.80 2.29 -4.27
N ARG A 184 7.16 1.03 -4.50
CA ARG A 184 7.26 -0.01 -3.49
C ARG A 184 8.60 -0.71 -3.64
N VAL A 185 9.00 -1.37 -2.57
CA VAL A 185 10.19 -2.20 -2.53
C VAL A 185 9.83 -3.52 -1.88
N ARG A 186 10.49 -4.57 -2.31
CA ARG A 186 10.25 -5.92 -1.79
C ARG A 186 11.57 -6.63 -1.61
N HIS A 187 11.67 -7.37 -0.51
CA HIS A 187 12.83 -8.17 -0.19
C HIS A 187 12.99 -9.34 -1.16
N THR A 188 14.18 -9.47 -1.74
CA THR A 188 14.65 -10.50 -2.68
C THR A 188 16.12 -10.74 -2.47
N LEU A 189 16.50 -11.98 -2.22
CA LEU A 189 17.90 -12.34 -2.00
C LEU A 189 18.72 -12.10 -3.27
N GLY A 190 19.80 -11.31 -3.15
CA GLY A 190 20.80 -11.13 -4.20
C GLY A 190 20.40 -10.23 -5.37
N LEU A 191 19.36 -9.40 -5.22
CA LEU A 191 19.01 -8.36 -6.20
C LEU A 191 19.22 -6.99 -5.56
N MET A 192 20.16 -6.23 -6.12
CA MET A 192 20.40 -4.86 -5.71
C MET A 192 19.27 -3.95 -6.18
N LEU A 193 19.00 -2.93 -5.37
CA LEU A 193 18.02 -1.89 -5.68
C LEU A 193 18.39 -1.20 -7.00
N PHE A 194 17.38 -0.99 -7.87
CA PHE A 194 17.50 -0.36 -9.20
C PHE A 194 18.10 -1.20 -10.32
N ASP A 195 18.63 -2.39 -10.06
CA ASP A 195 19.11 -3.25 -11.15
C ASP A 195 17.97 -3.92 -11.90
N HIS A 196 16.87 -4.22 -11.20
CA HIS A 196 15.72 -4.94 -11.74
C HIS A 196 14.41 -4.28 -11.30
N THR A 197 14.17 -3.08 -11.81
CA THR A 197 12.91 -2.36 -11.55
C THR A 197 11.75 -3.04 -12.27
N GLN A 198 10.77 -3.51 -11.49
CA GLN A 198 9.54 -4.09 -12.04
C GLN A 198 8.49 -3.00 -12.20
N VAL A 199 7.79 -3.02 -13.33
CA VAL A 199 6.63 -2.14 -13.55
C VAL A 199 5.35 -2.95 -13.59
N HIS A 200 4.40 -2.59 -12.74
CA HIS A 200 3.06 -3.17 -12.72
C HIS A 200 2.05 -2.14 -13.17
N ILE A 201 1.14 -2.57 -14.05
CA ILE A 201 0.01 -1.76 -14.47
C ILE A 201 -1.24 -2.23 -13.75
N SER A 202 -1.98 -1.26 -13.20
CA SER A 202 -3.27 -1.48 -12.57
C SER A 202 -4.32 -0.61 -13.24
N GLU A 203 -5.53 -1.14 -13.40
CA GLU A 203 -6.68 -0.34 -13.78
C GLU A 203 -7.44 0.08 -12.52
N PRO A 204 -7.99 1.31 -12.45
CA PRO A 204 -8.80 1.72 -11.33
C PRO A 204 -10.00 0.79 -11.24
N GLY A 205 -10.11 0.06 -10.13
CA GLY A 205 -11.25 -0.82 -9.89
C GLY A 205 -12.54 -0.03 -10.04
N LYS A 206 -13.47 -0.53 -10.86
CA LYS A 206 -14.85 -0.04 -10.85
C LYS A 206 -15.38 -0.32 -9.45
N SER A 207 -15.38 0.68 -8.57
CA SER A 207 -15.97 0.53 -7.25
C SER A 207 -17.41 0.11 -7.47
N GLU A 208 -17.76 -1.10 -7.02
CA GLU A 208 -19.14 -1.46 -6.73
C GLU A 208 -19.71 -0.29 -5.91
N GLY A 209 -20.84 0.26 -6.34
CA GLY A 209 -21.36 1.55 -5.89
C GLY A 209 -21.45 1.69 -4.37
N PRO A 210 -21.84 2.87 -3.86
CA PRO A 210 -21.90 3.11 -2.43
C PRO A 210 -22.63 1.95 -1.72
N ARG A 211 -21.88 1.18 -0.92
CA ARG A 211 -22.39 0.02 -0.16
C ARG A 211 -23.48 0.40 0.83
N VAL A 212 -23.64 1.70 1.05
CA VAL A 212 -24.71 2.30 1.84
C VAL A 212 -25.60 3.07 0.87
N PRO A 213 -26.85 2.64 0.63
CA PRO A 213 -27.80 3.44 -0.14
C PRO A 213 -27.96 4.81 0.55
N PRO A 214 -28.03 5.91 -0.23
CA PRO A 214 -28.23 7.23 0.36
C PRO A 214 -29.49 7.22 1.21
N PRO A 215 -29.51 7.90 2.38
CA PRO A 215 -30.71 7.98 3.20
C PRO A 215 -31.83 8.53 2.34
N ALA A 216 -32.91 7.75 2.19
CA ALA A 216 -34.10 8.20 1.52
C ALA A 216 -34.55 9.47 2.22
N ARG A 217 -34.40 10.60 1.54
CA ARG A 217 -34.92 11.87 2.02
C ARG A 217 -36.43 11.73 1.91
N ASP A 218 -37.07 11.42 3.03
CA ASP A 218 -38.51 11.34 3.14
C ASP A 218 -39.14 12.62 2.56
N GLY A 219 -40.00 12.43 1.55
CA GLY A 219 -40.86 13.48 1.02
C GLY A 219 -40.84 13.59 -0.49
N THR A 220 -41.52 12.69 -1.19
CA THR A 220 -42.82 12.99 -1.81
C THR A 220 -43.33 11.76 -2.56
N GLY A 221 -44.61 11.45 -2.35
CA GLY A 221 -45.19 10.13 -2.60
C GLY A 221 -45.43 9.76 -4.06
N ALA A 222 -45.28 8.46 -4.30
CA ALA A 222 -46.07 7.62 -5.20
C ALA A 222 -45.83 6.20 -4.67
N GLY A 223 -46.77 5.48 -4.09
CA GLY A 223 -48.09 5.21 -4.63
C GLY A 223 -48.13 3.76 -5.13
N GLY A 224 -48.11 2.79 -4.22
CA GLY A 224 -48.81 1.50 -4.42
C GLY A 224 -48.00 0.23 -4.72
N ALA A 225 -48.52 -0.86 -4.15
CA ALA A 225 -48.22 -2.29 -4.33
C ALA A 225 -46.91 -2.81 -3.70
N GLY A 226 -46.89 -3.56 -2.60
CA GLY A 226 -47.91 -4.37 -1.96
C GLY A 226 -47.35 -5.76 -1.69
N LYS A 227 -46.75 -5.98 -0.52
CA LYS A 227 -46.79 -7.28 0.18
C LYS A 227 -46.83 -7.01 1.68
N ALA A 228 -48.04 -7.13 2.21
CA ALA A 228 -48.33 -7.17 3.62
C ALA A 228 -47.66 -8.40 4.25
N GLY A 229 -46.71 -8.15 5.13
CA GLY A 229 -46.30 -9.03 6.21
C GLY A 229 -46.44 -8.23 7.51
N GLN A 230 -47.65 -8.26 8.07
CA GLN A 230 -47.95 -7.97 9.47
C GLN A 230 -46.96 -8.79 10.31
N GLU A 231 -46.02 -8.23 11.10
CA GLU A 231 -46.22 -7.58 12.38
C GLU A 231 -45.12 -6.52 12.63
N SER A 232 -45.43 -5.25 12.41
CA SER A 232 -44.64 -4.14 12.94
C SER A 232 -45.17 -3.72 14.31
N GLN A 233 -44.96 -4.58 15.31
CA GLN A 233 -45.01 -4.23 16.74
C GLN A 233 -43.77 -4.73 17.50
N GLY A 234 -42.65 -4.98 16.80
CA GLY A 234 -41.40 -5.47 17.39
C GLY A 234 -40.33 -4.40 17.70
N GLY A 235 -40.59 -3.12 17.42
CA GLY A 235 -39.57 -2.06 17.51
C GLY A 235 -39.40 -1.43 18.91
N PHE A 236 -40.50 -1.28 19.65
CA PHE A 236 -40.47 -0.60 20.97
C PHE A 236 -40.05 -1.55 22.09
N LEU A 237 -40.57 -2.78 22.13
CA LEU A 237 -40.18 -3.77 23.14
C LEU A 237 -38.69 -4.10 23.09
N ARG A 238 -38.08 -4.12 21.89
CA ARG A 238 -36.64 -4.38 21.71
C ARG A 238 -35.73 -3.24 22.17
N ARG A 239 -36.23 -1.99 22.17
CA ARG A 239 -35.49 -0.82 22.65
C ARG A 239 -35.59 -0.61 24.16
N TYR A 240 -36.58 -1.22 24.82
CA TYR A 240 -36.83 -1.03 26.24
C TYR A 240 -36.83 -2.35 27.04
N TRP A 241 -36.41 -3.47 26.45
CA TRP A 241 -36.37 -4.77 27.13
C TRP A 241 -35.49 -4.75 28.39
N TRP A 242 -34.39 -3.99 28.37
CA TRP A 242 -33.53 -3.81 29.55
C TRP A 242 -34.24 -3.04 30.69
N VAL A 243 -35.16 -2.11 30.37
CA VAL A 243 -35.91 -1.36 31.38
C VAL A 243 -36.89 -2.29 32.09
N ILE A 244 -37.53 -3.19 31.34
CA ILE A 244 -38.43 -4.21 31.90
C ILE A 244 -37.67 -5.11 32.87
N VAL A 245 -36.46 -5.57 32.51
CA VAL A 245 -35.61 -6.40 33.40
C VAL A 245 -35.23 -5.64 34.67
N ILE A 246 -34.87 -4.36 34.58
CA ILE A 246 -34.53 -3.54 35.76
C ILE A 246 -35.74 -3.36 36.68
N VAL A 247 -36.92 -3.04 36.13
CA VAL A 247 -38.14 -2.88 36.94
C VAL A 247 -38.53 -4.19 37.63
N LEU A 248 -38.41 -5.33 36.93
CA LEU A 248 -38.65 -6.65 37.52
C LEU A 248 -37.64 -6.98 38.62
N LEU A 249 -36.35 -6.68 38.41
CA LEU A 249 -35.31 -6.86 39.41
C LEU A 249 -35.53 -6.00 40.65
N VAL A 250 -35.99 -4.76 40.46
CA VAL A 250 -36.33 -3.84 41.57
C VAL A 250 -37.58 -4.33 42.30
N MET A 251 -38.62 -4.80 41.61
CA MET A 251 -39.81 -5.33 42.28
C MET A 251 -39.56 -6.65 43.01
N VAL A 252 -38.68 -7.51 42.50
CA VAL A 252 -38.31 -8.75 43.18
C VAL A 252 -37.40 -8.48 44.39
N ASN A 253 -36.52 -7.47 44.33
CA ASN A 253 -35.71 -7.07 45.49
C ASN A 253 -36.46 -6.16 46.48
N ALA A 254 -37.51 -5.45 46.05
CA ALA A 254 -38.37 -4.65 46.93
C ALA A 254 -39.56 -5.45 47.50
N GLY A 255 -39.74 -6.70 47.05
CA GLY A 255 -40.80 -7.61 47.49
C GLY A 255 -40.38 -8.64 48.55
N ASP A 256 -39.11 -8.63 48.98
CA ASP A 256 -38.58 -9.53 50.02
C ASP A 256 -37.94 -8.74 51.17
N ASP A 257 -38.75 -7.92 51.82
CA ASP A 257 -38.47 -7.43 53.17
C ASP A 257 -39.77 -7.37 53.98
N GLY A 258 -39.94 -8.33 54.90
CA GLY A 258 -40.65 -8.04 56.15
C GLY A 258 -41.84 -8.89 56.55
N GLY A 259 -41.85 -10.20 56.26
CA GLY A 259 -42.73 -11.13 57.00
C GLY A 259 -42.10 -11.58 58.33
N LYS A 260 -42.41 -10.91 59.47
CA LYS A 260 -42.71 -11.52 60.79
C LYS A 260 -42.70 -10.53 61.97
N GLY A 261 -43.89 -10.32 62.54
CA GLY A 261 -44.22 -10.59 63.95
C GLY A 261 -43.57 -9.77 65.08
N GLY A 262 -44.43 -9.15 65.90
CA GLY A 262 -44.23 -9.16 67.35
C GLY A 262 -44.35 -7.84 68.12
N GLN A 263 -45.53 -7.65 68.72
CA GLN A 263 -45.72 -7.27 70.13
C GLN A 263 -45.42 -5.84 70.59
N GLY A 264 -46.52 -5.06 70.71
CA GLY A 264 -46.95 -4.47 71.98
C GLY A 264 -46.26 -3.20 72.49
N ASN A 265 -47.03 -2.12 72.63
CA ASN A 265 -47.64 -1.70 73.90
C ASN A 265 -47.70 -0.16 74.02
N GLY A 266 -48.91 0.36 74.30
CA GLY A 266 -49.20 1.70 74.87
C GLY A 266 -48.90 2.89 73.96
N GLY A 267 -49.77 3.89 73.79
CA GLY A 267 -50.95 4.29 74.53
C GLY A 267 -50.94 5.83 74.60
N ALA A 268 -52.07 6.45 74.26
CA ALA A 268 -52.42 7.88 74.43
C ALA A 268 -51.51 8.88 73.67
N ALA A 269 -51.90 10.10 73.28
CA ALA A 269 -53.04 10.96 73.53
C ALA A 269 -53.07 11.94 72.30
N GLU A 270 -54.21 12.33 71.75
CA GLU A 270 -54.93 13.56 72.11
C GLU A 270 -54.46 14.84 71.36
N GLY A 271 -55.45 15.55 70.81
CA GLY A 271 -55.39 16.98 70.44
C GLY A 271 -54.77 17.28 69.06
N GLY A 272 -55.35 18.10 68.20
CA GLY A 272 -56.34 19.16 68.37
C GLY A 272 -55.85 20.44 67.70
N GLY A 273 -56.75 21.16 67.01
CA GLY A 273 -56.56 22.52 66.46
C GLY A 273 -55.93 22.54 65.06
N GLY A 274 -56.47 23.21 64.04
CA GLY A 274 -57.11 24.53 64.00
C GLY A 274 -56.20 25.40 63.11
N GLY A 275 -56.57 25.73 61.87
CA GLY A 275 -57.33 26.93 61.55
C GLY A 275 -56.47 27.83 60.64
N GLY A 276 -57.07 28.31 59.56
CA GLY A 276 -56.45 29.16 58.54
C GLY A 276 -57.31 29.18 57.28
#